data_AF-A0A9E4BPQ4-F1
#
_entry.id   AF-A0A9E4BPQ4-F1
#
_cell.length_a   1.000
_cell.length_b   1.000
_cell.length_c   1.000
_cell.angle_alpha   90.00
_cell.angle_beta   90.00
_cell.angle_gamma   90.00
#
_symmetry.space_group_name_H-M   'P 1'
#
loop_
_entity.id
_entity.type
_entity.pdbx_description
1 polymer ?
#
loop_
_entity_poly.entity_id
_entity_poly.type
_entity_poly.pdbx_seq_one_letter_code
_entity_poly.pdbx_strand_id
1 'polypeptide(L)'
;MEHLAWFEILIVVFFASACAMAGALTLIQEMVSICREELRYGLPANHARLTSGVLGGLAGFGVAALGIYYYLYVALSESWIEWVGRTAYALILAASIAHLSVIVHVWRRIRVEEEALGSTSSASGPPTLLARRQAGLRDLRTEADSFTDLKARDDELITDLIGVIGERLLSGHRALSRIPFYGYLGTVCGILLMAQELARLDEATETFKVLRDMADGLTLAFKTTLIALLAYLPLRKCIDILMGRVGALERAWLAMRDDPGSEAG
;
A
#
# COMPACT_ATOMS: atom_id res chain seq x y z
N MET A 1 2.34 22.31 32.39
CA MET A 1 3.25 21.31 31.78
C MET A 1 4.34 20.96 32.79
N GLU A 2 3.94 20.55 33.99
CA GLU A 2 4.87 20.22 35.07
C GLU A 2 4.94 18.70 35.20
N HIS A 3 6.15 18.16 35.08
CA HIS A 3 6.59 16.80 35.35
C HIS A 3 5.72 15.65 34.81
N LEU A 4 5.84 15.31 33.51
CA LEU A 4 5.78 13.89 33.18
C LEU A 4 6.85 13.21 34.02
N ALA A 5 6.45 12.24 34.85
CA ALA A 5 7.42 11.48 35.63
C ALA A 5 8.41 10.84 34.65
N TRP A 6 9.70 10.81 34.98
CA TRP A 6 10.74 10.17 34.15
C TRP A 6 10.34 8.77 33.67
N PHE A 7 9.56 8.06 34.49
CA PHE A 7 8.97 6.77 34.20
C PHE A 7 7.97 6.79 33.03
N GLU A 8 7.09 7.78 32.94
CA GLU A 8 6.14 7.92 31.83
C GLU A 8 6.85 8.25 30.51
N ILE A 9 7.89 9.08 30.56
CA ILE A 9 8.73 9.37 29.38
C ILE A 9 9.39 8.09 28.88
N LEU A 10 9.94 7.27 29.79
CA LEU A 10 10.53 5.98 29.43
C LEU A 10 9.50 5.03 28.81
N ILE A 11 8.28 4.95 29.36
CA ILE A 11 7.20 4.13 28.78
C ILE A 11 6.84 4.60 27.38
N VAL A 12 6.67 5.91 27.18
CA VAL A 12 6.30 6.50 25.89
C VAL A 12 7.37 6.23 24.83
N VAL A 13 8.65 6.42 25.17
CA VAL A 13 9.78 6.16 24.27
C VAL A 13 9.87 4.67 23.94
N PHE A 14 9.71 3.80 24.93
CA PHE A 14 9.76 2.35 24.73
C PHE A 14 8.59 1.87 23.86
N PHE A 15 7.38 2.34 24.13
CA PHE A 15 6.18 2.04 23.36
C PHE A 15 6.34 2.49 21.89
N ALA A 16 6.76 3.73 21.65
CA ALA A 16 7.00 4.24 20.31
C ALA A 16 8.07 3.44 19.55
N SER A 17 9.15 3.07 20.24
CA SER A 17 10.23 2.25 19.67
C SER A 17 9.73 0.84 19.32
N ALA A 18 8.95 0.22 20.21
CA ALA A 18 8.38 -1.11 19.99
C ALA A 18 7.40 -1.11 18.80
N CYS A 19 6.53 -0.11 18.69
CA CYS A 19 5.62 0.03 17.55
C CYS A 19 6.37 0.28 16.25
N ALA A 20 7.39 1.13 16.24
CA ALA A 20 8.23 1.38 15.06
C ALA A 20 8.94 0.09 14.60
N MET A 21 9.54 -0.67 15.53
CA MET A 21 10.15 -1.97 15.20
C MET A 21 9.13 -2.97 14.65
N ALA A 22 7.95 -3.08 15.28
CA ALA A 22 6.90 -3.97 14.82
C ALA A 22 6.41 -3.62 13.41
N GLY A 23 6.19 -2.33 13.14
CA GLY A 23 5.82 -1.84 11.81
C GLY A 23 6.89 -2.13 10.76
N ALA A 24 8.16 -1.87 11.08
CA ALA A 24 9.29 -2.16 10.19
C ALA A 24 9.39 -3.65 9.86
N LEU A 25 9.35 -4.52 10.88
CA LEU A 25 9.44 -5.97 10.70
C LEU A 25 8.29 -6.52 9.87
N THR A 26 7.07 -6.03 10.10
CA THR A 26 5.88 -6.48 9.37
C THR A 26 6.01 -6.21 7.87
N LEU A 27 6.37 -4.98 7.47
CA LEU A 27 6.52 -4.66 6.04
C LEU A 27 7.77 -5.26 5.41
N ILE A 28 8.85 -5.47 6.18
CA ILE A 28 10.01 -6.23 5.69
C ILE A 28 9.60 -7.67 5.38
N GLN A 29 8.83 -8.33 6.25
CA GLN A 29 8.39 -9.71 6.03
C GLN A 29 7.50 -9.82 4.79
N GLU A 30 6.56 -8.90 4.61
CA GLU A 30 5.73 -8.82 3.41
C GLU A 30 6.60 -8.65 2.15
N MET A 31 7.55 -7.71 2.18
CA MET A 31 8.44 -7.46 1.05
C MET A 31 9.37 -8.64 0.74
N VAL A 32 9.84 -9.36 1.77
CA VAL A 32 10.61 -10.59 1.58
C VAL A 32 9.78 -11.67 0.88
N SER A 33 8.49 -11.77 1.21
CA SER A 33 7.58 -12.69 0.53
C SER A 33 7.43 -12.34 -0.94
N ILE A 34 7.22 -11.06 -1.25
CA ILE A 34 7.10 -10.56 -2.64
C ILE A 34 8.38 -10.86 -3.42
N CYS A 35 9.54 -10.46 -2.89
CA CYS A 35 10.82 -10.66 -3.57
C CYS A 35 11.18 -12.15 -3.73
N ARG A 36 10.66 -13.05 -2.89
CA ARG A 36 10.92 -14.50 -3.05
C ARG A 36 10.35 -15.06 -4.35
N GLU A 37 9.19 -14.59 -4.77
CA GLU A 37 8.61 -14.99 -6.06
C GLU A 37 9.38 -14.36 -7.22
N GLU A 38 9.74 -13.08 -7.11
CA GLU A 38 10.55 -12.38 -8.11
C GLU A 38 11.93 -13.01 -8.34
N LEU A 39 12.52 -13.60 -7.29
CA LEU A 39 13.79 -14.33 -7.39
C LEU A 39 13.70 -15.54 -8.34
N ARG A 40 12.53 -16.17 -8.49
CA ARG A 40 12.32 -17.24 -9.49
C ARG A 40 12.49 -16.71 -10.92
N TYR A 41 12.27 -15.42 -11.10
CA TYR A 41 12.45 -14.71 -12.36
C TYR A 41 13.86 -14.14 -12.53
N GLY A 42 14.77 -14.37 -11.56
CA GLY A 42 16.15 -13.87 -11.58
C GLY A 42 16.29 -12.40 -11.19
N LEU A 43 15.22 -11.80 -10.65
CA LEU A 43 15.16 -10.37 -10.43
C LEU A 43 15.77 -9.97 -9.08
N PRO A 44 16.51 -8.84 -8.99
CA PRO A 44 17.21 -8.46 -7.77
C PRO A 44 16.23 -7.85 -6.75
N ALA A 45 16.42 -8.19 -5.47
CA ALA A 45 15.66 -7.65 -4.34
C ALA A 45 16.26 -6.36 -3.73
N ASN A 46 17.21 -5.73 -4.43
CA ASN A 46 18.03 -4.66 -3.86
C ASN A 46 17.17 -3.46 -3.44
N HIS A 47 17.43 -2.94 -2.24
CA HIS A 47 16.74 -1.82 -1.57
C HIS A 47 15.28 -2.05 -1.14
N ALA A 48 14.60 -3.11 -1.59
CA ALA A 48 13.18 -3.35 -1.25
C ALA A 48 12.95 -3.52 0.26
N ARG A 49 13.85 -4.25 0.94
CA ARG A 49 13.83 -4.43 2.42
C ARG A 49 14.07 -3.13 3.16
N LEU A 50 14.99 -2.30 2.68
CA LEU A 50 15.30 -1.02 3.31
C LEU A 50 14.11 -0.07 3.18
N THR A 51 13.53 0.06 1.99
CA THR A 51 12.38 0.95 1.77
C THR A 51 11.15 0.52 2.54
N SER A 52 10.84 -0.79 2.56
CA SER A 52 9.73 -1.33 3.35
C SER A 52 9.97 -1.17 4.85
N GLY A 53 11.19 -1.40 5.33
CA GLY A 53 11.56 -1.19 6.73
C GLY A 53 11.41 0.26 7.19
N VAL A 54 11.88 1.23 6.39
CA VAL A 54 11.73 2.66 6.70
C VAL A 54 10.25 3.06 6.71
N LEU A 55 9.49 2.70 5.67
CA LEU A 55 8.06 2.99 5.61
C LEU A 55 7.30 2.34 6.79
N GLY A 56 7.59 1.08 7.10
CA GLY A 56 6.97 0.36 8.20
C GLY A 56 7.33 0.95 9.56
N GLY A 57 8.58 1.38 9.74
CA GLY A 57 9.02 2.09 10.94
C GLY A 57 8.27 3.39 11.16
N LEU A 58 8.10 4.19 10.10
CA LEU A 58 7.31 5.42 10.13
C LEU A 58 5.83 5.14 10.42
N ALA A 59 5.26 4.07 9.86
CA ALA A 59 3.89 3.64 10.15
C ALA A 59 3.71 3.30 11.62
N GLY A 60 4.58 2.45 12.15
CA GLY A 60 4.57 2.02 13.55
C GLY A 60 4.75 3.20 14.51
N PHE A 61 5.66 4.12 14.19
CA PHE A 61 5.83 5.35 14.95
C PHE A 61 4.56 6.23 14.91
N GLY A 62 3.94 6.37 13.74
CA GLY A 62 2.69 7.14 13.60
C GLY A 62 1.52 6.53 14.38
N VAL A 63 1.40 5.19 14.41
CA VAL A 63 0.42 4.49 15.26
C VAL A 63 0.70 4.75 16.73
N ALA A 64 1.96 4.69 17.17
CA ALA A 64 2.31 5.02 18.54
C ALA A 64 1.99 6.47 18.88
N ALA A 65 2.33 7.42 17.98
CA ALA A 65 2.03 8.83 18.17
C ALA A 65 0.54 9.09 18.32
N LEU A 66 -0.31 8.41 17.53
CA LEU A 66 -1.77 8.45 17.70
C LEU A 66 -2.20 7.91 19.08
N GLY A 67 -1.66 6.75 19.48
CA GLY A 67 -1.96 6.15 20.78
C GLY A 67 -1.57 7.06 21.95
N ILE A 68 -0.35 7.60 21.92
CA ILE A 68 0.17 8.54 22.92
C ILE A 68 -0.68 9.82 22.96
N TYR A 69 -1.03 10.35 21.79
CA TYR A 69 -1.87 11.54 21.68
C TYR A 69 -3.24 11.32 22.34
N TYR A 70 -3.93 10.23 22.01
CA TYR A 70 -5.25 9.94 22.57
C TYR A 70 -5.21 9.57 24.06
N TYR A 71 -4.12 8.97 24.53
CA TYR A 71 -3.97 8.58 25.93
C TYR A 71 -3.59 9.76 26.84
N LEU A 72 -2.70 10.65 26.40
CA LEU A 72 -2.16 11.73 27.25
C LEU A 72 -2.87 13.08 27.08
N TYR A 73 -3.37 13.39 25.87
CA TYR A 73 -3.81 14.75 25.53
C TYR A 73 -5.31 14.88 25.28
N VAL A 74 -6.01 13.77 25.07
CA VAL A 74 -7.46 13.79 24.95
C VAL A 74 -8.05 13.30 26.26
N ALA A 75 -9.10 13.97 26.74
CA ALA A 75 -9.83 13.53 27.92
C ALA A 75 -10.17 12.04 27.79
N LEU A 76 -10.01 11.27 28.88
CA LEU A 76 -10.31 9.84 28.89
C LEU A 76 -11.74 9.66 28.36
N SER A 77 -11.87 9.01 27.21
CA SER A 77 -13.18 8.66 26.69
C SER A 77 -13.82 7.66 27.63
N GLU A 78 -15.01 7.97 28.15
CA GLU A 78 -15.77 7.04 28.99
C GLU A 78 -16.31 5.85 28.17
N SER A 79 -16.40 5.99 26.84
CA SER A 79 -16.99 4.99 25.95
C SER A 79 -15.95 4.19 25.16
N TRP A 80 -16.07 2.86 25.21
CA TRP A 80 -15.26 1.94 24.38
C TRP A 80 -15.50 2.15 22.88
N ILE A 81 -16.69 2.65 22.49
CA ILE A 81 -17.06 2.94 21.09
C ILE A 81 -16.16 4.03 20.52
N GLU A 82 -15.83 5.03 21.34
CA GLU A 82 -14.96 6.12 20.94
C GLU A 82 -13.54 5.63 20.70
N TRP A 83 -13.02 4.76 21.58
CA TRP A 83 -11.72 4.10 21.36
C TRP A 83 -11.69 3.32 20.06
N VAL A 84 -12.72 2.51 19.78
CA VAL A 84 -12.82 1.79 18.51
C VAL A 84 -12.84 2.76 17.32
N GLY A 85 -13.62 3.84 17.41
CA GLY A 85 -13.64 4.90 16.39
C GLY A 85 -12.28 5.55 16.17
N ARG A 86 -11.50 5.79 17.24
CA ARG A 86 -10.13 6.33 17.16
C ARG A 86 -9.14 5.32 16.58
N THR A 87 -9.29 4.01 16.85
CA THR A 87 -8.43 2.98 16.22
C THR A 87 -8.55 2.93 14.71
N ALA A 88 -9.66 3.42 14.13
CA ALA A 88 -9.81 3.55 12.69
C ALA A 88 -8.67 4.37 12.05
N TYR A 89 -8.18 5.42 12.72
CA TYR A 89 -7.05 6.20 12.21
C TYR A 89 -5.76 5.38 12.10
N ALA A 90 -5.50 4.53 13.08
CA ALA A 90 -4.34 3.63 13.06
C ALA A 90 -4.47 2.58 11.94
N LEU A 91 -5.67 2.04 11.72
CA LEU A 91 -5.95 1.10 10.63
C LEU A 91 -5.78 1.75 9.26
N ILE A 92 -6.29 2.97 9.07
CA ILE A 92 -6.13 3.75 7.83
C ILE A 92 -4.64 3.98 7.56
N LEU A 93 -3.89 4.46 8.56
CA LEU A 93 -2.45 4.73 8.44
C LEU A 93 -1.66 3.46 8.08
N ALA A 94 -1.88 2.37 8.82
CA ALA A 94 -1.20 1.10 8.59
C ALA A 94 -1.48 0.55 7.19
N ALA A 95 -2.75 0.50 6.78
CA ALA A 95 -3.14 0.02 5.46
C ALA A 95 -2.58 0.90 4.34
N SER A 96 -2.59 2.22 4.52
CA SER A 96 -2.09 3.18 3.53
C SER A 96 -0.59 3.01 3.30
N ILE A 97 0.19 2.80 4.36
CA ILE A 97 1.63 2.61 4.24
C ILE A 97 1.98 1.23 3.68
N ALA A 98 1.23 0.19 4.03
CA ALA A 98 1.37 -1.13 3.39
C ALA A 98 1.17 -1.02 1.87
N HIS A 99 0.09 -0.39 1.42
CA HIS A 99 -0.17 -0.14 0.00
C HIS A 99 0.90 0.73 -0.66
N LEU A 100 1.34 1.81 0.01
CA LEU A 100 2.40 2.67 -0.49
C LEU A 100 3.70 1.89 -0.71
N SER A 101 4.04 0.97 0.20
CA SER A 101 5.25 0.16 0.09
C SER A 101 5.25 -0.73 -1.17
N VAL A 102 4.10 -1.36 -1.47
CA VAL A 102 3.91 -2.18 -2.67
C VAL A 102 3.94 -1.30 -3.94
N ILE A 103 3.28 -0.14 -3.91
CA ILE A 103 3.28 0.82 -5.03
C ILE A 103 4.71 1.28 -5.34
N VAL A 104 5.49 1.65 -4.34
CA VAL A 104 6.89 2.09 -4.51
C VAL A 104 7.75 0.97 -5.10
N HIS A 105 7.58 -0.26 -4.61
CA HIS A 105 8.29 -1.43 -5.13
C HIS A 105 7.96 -1.69 -6.60
N VAL A 106 6.66 -1.78 -6.93
CA VAL A 106 6.19 -2.02 -8.30
C VAL A 106 6.59 -0.88 -9.25
N TRP A 107 6.49 0.37 -8.80
CA TRP A 107 6.91 1.52 -9.59
C TRP A 107 8.39 1.46 -9.96
N ARG A 108 9.26 1.15 -9.00
CA ARG A 108 10.69 0.96 -9.27
C ARG A 108 10.93 -0.18 -10.26
N ARG A 109 10.19 -1.28 -10.14
CA ARG A 109 10.31 -2.40 -11.08
C ARG A 109 9.91 -2.00 -12.50
N ILE A 110 8.74 -1.39 -12.67
CA ILE A 110 8.26 -0.92 -13.97
C ILE A 110 9.25 0.06 -14.60
N ARG A 111 9.81 0.97 -13.79
CA ARG A 111 10.81 1.93 -14.28
C ARG A 111 12.06 1.24 -14.80
N VAL A 112 12.55 0.19 -14.14
CA VAL A 112 13.70 -0.59 -14.62
C VAL A 112 13.38 -1.29 -15.95
N GLU A 113 12.15 -1.80 -16.13
CA GLU A 113 11.71 -2.39 -17.39
C GLU A 113 11.57 -1.34 -18.51
N GLU A 114 11.03 -0.16 -18.22
CA GLU A 114 10.93 0.97 -19.16
C GLU A 114 12.32 1.48 -19.59
N GLU A 115 13.27 1.58 -18.66
CA GLU A 115 14.66 1.96 -18.95
C GLU A 115 15.36 0.91 -19.83
N ALA A 116 15.17 -0.38 -19.53
CA ALA A 116 15.71 -1.48 -20.34
C ALA A 116 15.12 -1.49 -21.76
N LEU A 117 13.84 -1.15 -21.89
CA LEU A 117 13.15 -1.04 -23.19
C LEU A 117 13.73 0.09 -24.06
N GLY A 118 14.12 1.21 -23.44
CA GLY A 118 14.70 2.36 -24.13
C GLY A 118 16.21 2.24 -24.41
N SER A 119 16.91 1.29 -23.77
CA SER A 119 18.35 1.09 -23.94
C SER A 119 18.65 0.10 -25.06
N THR A 120 19.45 0.50 -26.06
CA THR A 120 19.92 -0.35 -27.16
C THR A 120 21.02 -1.35 -26.76
N SER A 121 21.55 -1.28 -25.52
CA SER A 121 22.69 -2.11 -25.08
C SER A 121 22.30 -3.09 -23.97
N SER A 122 21.87 -4.29 -24.37
CA SER A 122 21.36 -5.37 -23.51
C SER A 122 22.43 -6.12 -22.68
N ALA A 123 23.68 -5.63 -22.60
CA ALA A 123 24.81 -6.44 -22.11
C ALA A 123 25.26 -6.16 -20.66
N SER A 124 24.84 -5.06 -20.01
CA SER A 124 25.34 -4.71 -18.65
C SER A 124 24.27 -4.23 -17.65
N GLY A 125 22.99 -4.31 -18.02
CA GLY A 125 21.89 -3.89 -17.16
C GLY A 125 21.59 -4.89 -16.03
N PRO A 126 20.89 -4.45 -14.96
CA PRO A 126 20.35 -5.38 -13.96
C PRO A 126 19.39 -6.38 -14.63
N PRO A 127 19.23 -7.60 -14.07
CA PRO A 127 18.34 -8.59 -14.67
C PRO A 127 16.90 -8.08 -14.69
N THR A 128 16.26 -8.15 -15.86
CA THR A 128 14.91 -7.67 -16.15
C THR A 128 14.02 -8.76 -16.74
N LEU A 129 12.71 -8.59 -16.61
CA LEU A 129 11.72 -9.43 -17.28
C LEU A 129 11.84 -9.29 -18.79
N LEU A 130 12.13 -8.08 -19.29
CA LEU A 130 12.41 -7.85 -20.71
C LEU A 130 13.58 -8.68 -21.24
N ALA A 131 14.70 -8.75 -20.52
CA ALA A 131 15.86 -9.54 -20.95
C ALA A 131 15.51 -11.03 -21.03
N ARG A 132 14.74 -11.54 -20.05
CA ARG A 132 14.23 -12.90 -20.06
C ARG A 132 13.26 -13.14 -21.22
N ARG A 133 12.41 -12.16 -21.52
CA ARG A 133 11.49 -12.20 -22.66
C ARG A 133 12.23 -12.24 -23.99
N GLN A 134 13.27 -11.42 -24.17
CA GLN A 134 14.10 -11.41 -25.37
C GLN A 134 14.82 -12.75 -25.58
N ALA A 135 15.37 -13.34 -24.51
CA ALA A 135 15.98 -14.67 -24.58
C ALA A 135 14.95 -15.74 -24.99
N GLY A 136 13.79 -15.79 -24.32
CA GLY A 136 12.73 -16.74 -24.66
C GLY A 136 12.20 -16.58 -26.09
N LEU A 137 12.04 -15.34 -26.58
CA LEU A 137 11.63 -15.10 -27.96
C LEU A 137 12.68 -15.60 -28.98
N ARG A 138 13.97 -15.45 -28.68
CA ARG A 138 15.06 -15.95 -29.54
C ARG A 138 15.03 -17.48 -29.61
N ASP A 139 14.87 -18.14 -28.49
CA ASP A 139 14.77 -19.60 -28.42
C ASP A 139 13.53 -20.09 -29.20
N LEU A 140 12.36 -19.48 -28.96
CA LEU A 140 11.13 -19.80 -29.68
C LEU A 140 11.24 -19.58 -31.20
N ARG A 141 11.96 -18.54 -31.65
CA ARG A 141 12.21 -18.31 -33.09
C ARG A 141 13.05 -19.43 -33.73
N THR A 142 13.93 -20.08 -32.96
CA THR A 142 14.73 -21.21 -33.46
C THR A 142 13.97 -22.53 -33.45
N GLU A 143 13.00 -22.68 -32.55
CA GLU A 143 12.25 -23.93 -32.37
C GLU A 143 10.92 -23.98 -33.14
N ALA A 144 10.33 -22.84 -33.48
CA ALA A 144 8.98 -22.79 -34.03
C ALA A 144 8.92 -23.20 -35.52
N ASP A 145 8.09 -24.20 -35.82
CA ASP A 145 7.82 -24.68 -37.18
C ASP A 145 6.96 -23.71 -38.01
N SER A 146 6.17 -22.85 -37.34
CA SER A 146 5.28 -21.89 -37.99
C SER A 146 5.11 -20.61 -37.17
N PHE A 147 4.77 -19.50 -37.84
CA PHE A 147 4.50 -18.23 -37.16
C PHE A 147 3.33 -18.33 -36.17
N THR A 148 2.32 -19.15 -36.46
CA THR A 148 1.18 -19.35 -35.57
C THR A 148 1.59 -20.04 -34.26
N ASP A 149 2.49 -21.03 -34.33
CA ASP A 149 3.05 -21.70 -33.15
C ASP A 149 3.93 -20.74 -32.33
N LEU A 150 4.82 -19.98 -33.00
CA LEU A 150 5.62 -18.93 -32.37
C LEU A 150 4.74 -17.92 -31.62
N LYS A 151 3.68 -17.44 -32.26
CA LYS A 151 2.76 -16.47 -31.68
C LYS A 151 2.07 -17.01 -30.43
N ALA A 152 1.53 -18.23 -30.50
CA ALA A 152 0.82 -18.84 -29.37
C ALA A 152 1.75 -19.02 -28.15
N ARG A 153 2.98 -19.51 -28.36
CA ARG A 153 3.96 -19.70 -27.29
C ARG A 153 4.50 -18.38 -26.72
N ASP A 154 4.72 -17.38 -27.56
CA ASP A 154 5.15 -16.04 -27.10
C ASP A 154 4.03 -15.31 -26.34
N ASP A 155 2.76 -15.45 -26.75
CA ASP A 155 1.62 -14.90 -26.01
C ASP A 155 1.52 -15.51 -24.59
N GLU A 156 1.75 -16.81 -24.44
CA GLU A 156 1.80 -17.49 -23.13
C GLU A 156 2.95 -16.96 -22.26
N LEU A 157 4.16 -16.83 -22.84
CA LEU A 157 5.33 -16.30 -22.15
C LEU A 157 5.13 -14.84 -21.71
N ILE A 158 4.57 -13.99 -22.56
CA ILE A 158 4.25 -12.59 -22.21
C ILE A 158 3.24 -12.55 -21.07
N THR A 159 2.21 -13.41 -21.11
CA THR A 159 1.19 -13.48 -20.07
C THR A 159 1.79 -13.85 -18.71
N ASP A 160 2.69 -14.83 -18.66
CA ASP A 160 3.40 -15.21 -17.42
C ASP A 160 4.26 -14.06 -16.88
N LEU A 161 5.06 -13.43 -17.73
CA LEU A 161 5.98 -12.36 -17.31
C LEU A 161 5.24 -11.09 -16.87
N ILE A 162 4.18 -10.69 -17.59
CA ILE A 162 3.31 -9.58 -17.17
C ILE A 162 2.57 -9.93 -15.89
N GLY A 163 2.19 -11.20 -15.70
CA GLY A 163 1.56 -11.71 -14.49
C GLY A 163 2.33 -11.37 -13.21
N VAL A 164 3.67 -11.42 -13.24
CA VAL A 164 4.55 -11.09 -12.10
C VAL A 164 4.28 -9.70 -11.51
N ILE A 165 4.00 -8.71 -12.37
CA ILE A 165 3.71 -7.32 -11.95
C ILE A 165 2.19 -7.10 -11.86
N GLY A 166 1.45 -7.60 -12.84
CA GLY A 166 0.01 -7.40 -13.00
C GLY A 166 -0.80 -7.99 -11.86
N GLU A 167 -0.48 -9.21 -11.42
CA GLU A 167 -1.20 -9.87 -10.32
C GLU A 167 -1.05 -9.10 -9.00
N ARG A 168 0.13 -8.52 -8.76
CA ARG A 168 0.40 -7.68 -7.58
C ARG A 168 -0.40 -6.40 -7.59
N LEU A 169 -0.49 -5.73 -8.73
CA LEU A 169 -1.32 -4.53 -8.88
C LEU A 169 -2.81 -4.85 -8.74
N LEU A 170 -3.29 -5.97 -9.30
CA LEU A 170 -4.68 -6.41 -9.17
C LEU A 170 -5.04 -6.78 -7.74
N SER A 171 -4.18 -7.55 -7.07
CA SER A 171 -4.34 -7.89 -5.65
C SER A 171 -4.31 -6.63 -4.78
N GLY A 172 -3.36 -5.73 -5.02
CA GLY A 172 -3.26 -4.43 -4.36
C GLY A 172 -4.51 -3.57 -4.55
N HIS A 173 -5.05 -3.51 -5.77
CA HIS A 173 -6.27 -2.78 -6.08
C HIS A 173 -7.48 -3.31 -5.30
N ARG A 174 -7.66 -4.64 -5.26
CA ARG A 174 -8.74 -5.28 -4.49
C ARG A 174 -8.59 -4.99 -3.01
N ALA A 175 -7.38 -5.12 -2.47
CA ALA A 175 -7.07 -4.86 -1.08
C ALA A 175 -7.25 -3.39 -0.68
N LEU A 176 -7.04 -2.44 -1.59
CA LEU A 176 -7.13 -0.99 -1.33
C LEU A 176 -8.56 -0.55 -0.94
N SER A 177 -9.57 -1.31 -1.36
CA SER A 177 -10.97 -1.08 -0.97
C SER A 177 -11.19 -1.12 0.56
N ARG A 178 -10.27 -1.73 1.32
CA ARG A 178 -10.30 -1.78 2.80
C ARG A 178 -10.12 -0.43 3.48
N ILE A 179 -9.41 0.52 2.87
CA ILE A 179 -9.16 1.84 3.48
C ILE A 179 -10.47 2.60 3.74
N PRO A 180 -11.37 2.76 2.76
CA PRO A 180 -12.71 3.34 3.00
C PRO A 180 -13.51 2.62 4.09
N PHE A 181 -13.42 1.29 4.21
CA PHE A 181 -14.14 0.55 5.25
C PHE A 181 -13.66 0.92 6.67
N TYR A 182 -12.38 1.25 6.85
CA TYR A 182 -11.89 1.78 8.13
C TYR A 182 -12.46 3.18 8.41
N GLY A 183 -12.61 4.03 7.40
CA GLY A 183 -13.32 5.31 7.55
C GLY A 183 -14.80 5.13 7.93
N TYR A 184 -15.45 4.15 7.32
CA TYR A 184 -16.84 3.78 7.65
C TYR A 184 -16.96 3.30 9.10
N LEU A 185 -16.01 2.49 9.59
CA LEU A 185 -15.97 2.09 11.00
C LEU A 185 -15.98 3.31 11.93
N GLY A 186 -15.12 4.30 11.66
CA GLY A 186 -15.09 5.55 12.43
C GLY A 186 -16.40 6.34 12.36
N THR A 187 -17.07 6.31 11.21
CA THR A 187 -18.38 6.95 11.00
C THR A 187 -19.47 6.28 11.81
N VAL A 188 -19.54 4.95 11.77
CA VAL A 188 -20.50 4.17 12.56
C VAL A 188 -20.28 4.43 14.05
N CYS A 189 -19.03 4.41 14.53
CA CYS A 189 -18.71 4.76 15.91
C CYS A 189 -19.16 6.18 16.28
N GLY A 190 -18.91 7.17 15.42
CA GLY A 190 -19.35 8.55 15.65
C GLY A 190 -20.88 8.69 15.74
N ILE A 191 -21.63 8.03 14.86
CA ILE A 191 -23.10 8.01 14.89
C ILE A 191 -23.61 7.29 16.15
N LEU A 192 -22.97 6.18 16.56
CA LEU A 192 -23.34 5.48 17.78
C LEU A 192 -23.13 6.34 19.03
N LEU A 193 -22.04 7.11 19.10
CA LEU A 193 -21.81 8.07 20.18
C LEU A 193 -22.91 9.14 20.21
N MET A 194 -23.27 9.70 19.06
CA MET A 194 -24.38 10.65 18.97
C MET A 194 -25.70 10.04 19.45
N ALA A 195 -25.99 8.79 19.06
CA ALA A 195 -27.21 8.09 19.45
C ALA A 195 -27.26 7.81 20.96
N GLN A 196 -26.12 7.49 21.59
CA GLN A 196 -26.02 7.33 23.03
C GLN A 196 -26.33 8.63 23.78
N GLU A 197 -25.83 9.75 23.28
CA GLU A 197 -26.09 11.06 23.86
C GLU A 197 -27.54 11.52 23.65
N LEU A 198 -28.13 11.25 22.49
CA LEU A 198 -29.58 11.44 22.24
C LEU A 198 -30.45 10.63 23.21
N ALA A 199 -30.10 9.38 23.49
CA ALA A 199 -30.85 8.54 24.42
C ALA A 199 -30.79 9.05 25.88
N ARG A 200 -29.74 9.80 26.23
CA ARG A 200 -29.58 10.44 27.55
C ARG A 200 -30.35 11.75 27.70
N LEU A 201 -30.91 12.31 26.61
CA LEU A 201 -31.70 13.55 26.66
C LEU A 201 -32.94 13.44 27.55
N ASP A 202 -33.56 12.26 27.64
CA ASP A 202 -34.73 12.05 28.51
C ASP A 202 -34.36 12.11 30.01
N GLU A 203 -33.09 11.94 30.36
CA GLU A 203 -32.58 11.99 31.75
C GLU A 203 -31.84 13.31 32.09
N ALA A 204 -31.40 14.08 31.09
CA ALA A 204 -30.49 15.21 31.30
C ALA A 204 -31.22 16.57 31.38
N THR A 205 -31.07 17.30 32.48
CA THR A 205 -31.49 18.71 32.62
C THR A 205 -30.61 19.71 31.86
N GLU A 206 -29.51 19.26 31.23
CA GLU A 206 -28.52 20.11 30.56
C GLU A 206 -28.45 19.86 29.04
N THR A 207 -29.43 20.37 28.29
CA THR A 207 -29.53 20.18 26.82
C THR A 207 -28.28 20.65 26.05
N PHE A 208 -27.57 21.68 26.56
CA PHE A 208 -26.35 22.21 25.93
C PHE A 208 -25.14 21.28 26.02
N LYS A 209 -25.01 20.51 27.11
CA LYS A 209 -23.91 19.55 27.26
C LYS A 209 -24.07 18.41 26.27
N VAL A 210 -25.29 17.89 26.16
CA VAL A 210 -25.63 16.81 25.22
C VAL A 210 -25.40 17.24 23.76
N LEU A 211 -25.82 18.46 23.38
CA LEU A 211 -25.56 18.99 22.03
C LEU A 211 -24.07 19.07 21.68
N ARG A 212 -23.21 19.43 22.65
CA ARG A 212 -21.76 19.46 22.46
C ARG A 212 -21.18 18.07 22.28
N ASP A 213 -21.58 17.13 23.14
CA ASP A 213 -21.06 15.76 23.10
C ASP A 213 -21.52 15.02 21.84
N MET A 214 -22.72 15.33 21.33
CA MET A 214 -23.17 14.91 19.99
C MET A 214 -22.31 15.50 18.86
N ALA A 215 -21.88 16.77 18.97
CA ALA A 215 -21.03 17.39 17.97
C ALA A 215 -19.65 16.71 17.88
N ASP A 216 -19.15 16.17 18.99
CA ASP A 216 -17.89 15.40 19.01
C ASP A 216 -18.03 14.06 18.27
N GLY A 217 -19.14 13.34 18.48
CA GLY A 217 -19.47 12.12 17.72
C GLY A 217 -19.59 12.38 16.22
N LEU A 218 -20.26 13.47 15.83
CA LEU A 218 -20.37 13.90 14.43
C LEU A 218 -19.00 14.25 13.83
N THR A 219 -18.16 14.94 14.61
CA THR A 219 -16.82 15.34 14.19
C THR A 219 -15.92 14.12 13.96
N LEU A 220 -15.98 13.11 14.83
CA LEU A 220 -15.27 11.85 14.67
C LEU A 220 -15.67 11.16 13.36
N ALA A 221 -16.98 11.09 13.09
CA ALA A 221 -17.51 10.46 11.88
C ALA A 221 -17.01 11.14 10.59
N PHE A 222 -17.10 12.47 10.50
CA PHE A 222 -16.63 13.20 9.33
C PHE A 222 -15.11 13.12 9.16
N LYS A 223 -14.34 13.29 10.25
CA LYS A 223 -12.87 13.28 10.16
C LYS A 223 -12.33 11.91 9.73
N THR A 224 -12.87 10.82 10.28
CA THR A 224 -12.42 9.46 9.93
C THR A 224 -12.69 9.14 8.46
N THR A 225 -13.89 9.46 7.97
CA THR A 225 -14.21 9.30 6.54
C THR A 225 -13.36 10.18 5.64
N LEU A 226 -13.19 11.46 5.98
CA LEU A 226 -12.37 12.38 5.20
C LEU A 226 -10.92 11.89 5.10
N ILE A 227 -10.33 11.47 6.21
CA ILE A 227 -8.96 10.95 6.24
C ILE A 227 -8.83 9.66 5.43
N ALA A 228 -9.81 8.75 5.53
CA ALA A 228 -9.82 7.53 4.72
C ALA A 228 -9.89 7.84 3.22
N LEU A 229 -10.71 8.81 2.80
CA LEU A 229 -10.80 9.23 1.40
C LEU A 229 -9.53 9.91 0.90
N LEU A 230 -8.94 10.80 1.73
CA LEU A 230 -7.67 11.47 1.41
C LEU A 230 -6.51 10.48 1.28
N ALA A 231 -6.54 9.39 2.02
CA ALA A 231 -5.57 8.32 1.89
C ALA A 231 -5.86 7.43 0.66
N TYR A 232 -7.11 7.07 0.44
CA TYR A 232 -7.54 6.14 -0.60
C TYR A 232 -7.37 6.69 -2.02
N LEU A 233 -7.83 7.93 -2.28
CA LEU A 233 -7.91 8.47 -3.64
C LEU A 233 -6.54 8.59 -4.33
N PRO A 234 -5.47 9.11 -3.68
CA PRO A 234 -4.15 9.18 -4.29
C PRO A 234 -3.58 7.79 -4.56
N LEU A 235 -3.71 6.85 -3.60
CA LEU A 235 -3.22 5.48 -3.76
C LEU A 235 -3.91 4.77 -4.91
N ARG A 236 -5.24 4.94 -5.04
CA ARG A 236 -6.00 4.39 -6.17
C ARG A 236 -5.48 4.94 -7.49
N LYS A 237 -5.28 6.26 -7.57
CA LYS A 237 -4.78 6.90 -8.79
C LYS A 237 -3.38 6.39 -9.16
N CYS A 238 -2.50 6.18 -8.19
CA CYS A 238 -1.19 5.59 -8.41
C CYS A 238 -1.29 4.17 -8.99
N ILE A 239 -2.16 3.32 -8.46
CA ILE A 239 -2.37 1.97 -9.00
C ILE A 239 -2.88 2.03 -10.44
N ASP A 240 -3.85 2.89 -10.75
CA ASP A 240 -4.38 3.04 -12.11
C ASP A 240 -3.29 3.47 -13.10
N ILE A 241 -2.39 4.39 -12.69
CA ILE A 241 -1.24 4.83 -13.49
C ILE A 241 -0.27 3.66 -13.72
N LEU A 242 0.05 2.88 -12.68
CA LEU A 242 0.95 1.74 -12.80
C LEU A 242 0.37 0.65 -13.68
N MET A 243 -0.93 0.36 -13.59
CA MET A 243 -1.62 -0.56 -14.50
C MET A 243 -1.52 -0.09 -15.96
N GLY A 244 -1.71 1.21 -16.21
CA GLY A 244 -1.54 1.79 -17.54
C GLY A 244 -0.13 1.64 -18.09
N ARG A 245 0.90 1.75 -17.24
CA ARG A 245 2.30 1.52 -17.61
C ARG A 245 2.60 0.05 -17.89
N VAL A 246 2.08 -0.88 -17.10
CA VAL A 246 2.19 -2.33 -17.39
C VAL A 246 1.58 -2.66 -18.74
N GLY A 247 0.39 -2.14 -19.05
CA GLY A 247 -0.24 -2.33 -20.36
C GLY A 247 0.51 -1.64 -21.51
N ALA A 248 1.36 -0.64 -21.24
CA ALA A 248 2.27 -0.09 -22.26
C ALA A 248 3.47 -1.01 -22.49
N LEU A 249 4.05 -1.59 -21.43
CA LEU A 249 5.12 -2.58 -21.52
C LEU A 249 4.67 -3.82 -22.29
N GLU A 250 3.49 -4.36 -21.98
CA GLU A 250 2.91 -5.51 -22.68
C GLU A 250 2.77 -5.24 -24.19
N ARG A 251 2.22 -4.08 -24.57
CA ARG A 251 2.10 -3.68 -25.99
C ARG A 251 3.46 -3.54 -26.66
N ALA A 252 4.45 -2.99 -25.97
CA ALA A 252 5.81 -2.87 -26.51
C ALA A 252 6.46 -4.25 -26.72
N TRP A 253 6.24 -5.20 -25.80
CA TRP A 253 6.74 -6.56 -25.93
C TRP A 253 6.07 -7.29 -27.09
N LEU A 254 4.75 -7.18 -27.24
CA LEU A 254 4.03 -7.72 -28.39
C LEU A 254 4.57 -7.17 -29.72
N ALA A 255 4.82 -5.85 -29.79
CA ALA A 255 5.37 -5.21 -30.99
C ALA A 255 6.75 -5.76 -31.41
N MET A 256 7.63 -6.11 -30.45
CA MET A 256 8.93 -6.71 -30.75
C MET A 256 8.85 -8.09 -31.42
N ARG A 257 7.75 -8.83 -31.24
CA ARG A 257 7.54 -10.08 -31.98
C ARG A 257 7.24 -9.77 -33.45
N ASP A 258 6.34 -8.80 -33.66
CA ASP A 258 5.73 -8.50 -34.95
C ASP A 258 6.65 -7.67 -35.87
N ASP A 259 7.60 -6.91 -35.30
CA ASP A 259 8.58 -6.10 -36.04
C ASP A 259 10.04 -6.52 -35.74
N PRO A 260 10.60 -7.51 -36.47
CA PRO A 260 11.96 -8.00 -36.25
C PRO A 260 13.07 -7.01 -36.70
N GLY A 261 12.73 -5.83 -37.25
CA GLY A 261 13.66 -4.91 -37.90
C GLY A 261 14.37 -3.87 -37.04
N SER A 262 14.06 -3.72 -35.74
CA SER A 262 14.66 -2.66 -34.91
C SER A 262 15.97 -3.03 -34.21
N GLU A 263 16.48 -4.26 -34.39
CA GLU A 263 17.86 -4.64 -33.97
C GLU A 263 18.94 -4.21 -34.99
N ALA A 264 18.58 -3.48 -36.06
CA ALA A 264 19.51 -2.89 -37.02
C ALA A 264 19.33 -1.35 -37.09
N GLY A 265 19.80 -0.66 -36.05
CA GLY A 265 19.91 0.80 -35.99
C GLY A 265 21.03 1.24 -35.06
#